data_AF-A0A933QW02-F1
#
_entry.id   AF-A0A933QW02-F1
#
_cell.length_a   1.000
_cell.length_b   1.000
_cell.length_c   1.000
_cell.angle_alpha   90.00
_cell.angle_beta   90.00
_cell.angle_gamma   90.00
#
_symmetry.space_group_name_H-M   'P 1'
#
loop_
_entity.id
_entity.type
_entity.pdbx_description
1 polymer ?
#
loop_
_entity_poly.entity_id
_entity_poly.type
_entity_poly.pdbx_seq_one_letter_code
_entity_poly.pdbx_strand_id
1 'polypeptide(L)' 'MLRKNGADIFKPDRLSYDELSERLKKYEQRYGYSTIEFYRKFQNGELGDDDDMMLWAGLYHLDLTSLSNISKS' A
#
# COMPACT_ATOMS: atom_id res chain seq x y z
N MET A 1 -1.64 2.71 -28.93
CA MET A 1 -0.58 2.19 -28.02
C MET A 1 0.21 3.37 -27.50
N LEU A 2 -0.03 3.82 -26.28
CA LEU A 2 0.71 4.93 -25.67
C LEU A 2 1.56 4.39 -24.52
N ARG A 3 2.88 4.61 -24.63
CA ARG A 3 3.91 4.24 -23.67
C ARG A 3 3.62 4.99 -22.36
N LYS A 4 3.45 4.27 -21.26
CA LYS A 4 3.27 4.88 -19.93
C LYS A 4 4.61 5.53 -19.54
N ASN A 5 4.59 6.86 -19.47
CA ASN A 5 5.73 7.70 -19.08
C ASN A 5 6.08 7.45 -17.60
N GLY A 6 7.33 7.14 -17.32
CA GLY A 6 7.90 6.96 -15.98
C GLY A 6 8.11 8.25 -15.20
N ALA A 7 7.15 9.18 -15.23
CA ALA A 7 7.25 10.50 -14.60
C ALA A 7 6.10 10.82 -13.63
N ASP A 8 5.23 9.86 -13.32
CA ASP A 8 4.02 10.09 -12.50
C ASP A 8 4.08 9.40 -11.12
N ILE A 9 5.28 9.09 -10.64
CA ILE A 9 5.44 8.23 -9.45
C ILE A 9 5.31 9.02 -8.14
N PHE A 10 5.45 10.36 -8.14
CA PHE A 10 5.38 11.15 -6.90
C PHE A 10 4.77 12.55 -7.10
N LYS A 11 3.50 12.62 -7.51
CA LYS A 11 2.67 13.76 -7.10
C LYS A 11 2.00 13.39 -5.78
N PRO A 12 2.09 14.22 -4.72
CA PRO A 12 1.32 14.03 -3.50
C PRO A 12 -0.12 14.48 -3.76
N ASP A 13 -0.76 13.93 -4.78
CA ASP A 13 -2.21 14.00 -4.87
C ASP A 13 -2.75 13.10 -3.76
N ARG A 14 -3.77 13.58 -3.06
CA ARG A 14 -4.43 12.82 -2.00
C ARG A 14 -4.87 11.48 -2.59
N LEU A 15 -4.18 10.41 -2.20
CA LEU A 15 -4.55 9.05 -2.58
C LEU A 15 -5.99 8.82 -2.13
N SER A 16 -6.87 8.52 -3.07
CA SER A 16 -8.22 8.08 -2.74
C SER A 16 -8.18 6.68 -2.13
N TYR A 17 -9.20 6.35 -1.34
CA TYR A 17 -9.35 5.01 -0.74
C TYR A 17 -9.34 3.89 -1.80
N ASP A 18 -9.94 4.15 -2.96
CA ASP A 18 -10.00 3.20 -4.06
C ASP A 18 -8.61 2.95 -4.68
N GLU A 19 -7.82 4.02 -4.90
CA GLU A 19 -6.45 3.89 -5.39
C GLU A 19 -5.54 3.17 -4.40
N LEU A 20 -5.74 3.43 -3.10
CA LEU A 20 -4.99 2.74 -2.04
C LEU A 20 -5.33 1.25 -2.04
N SER A 21 -6.62 0.91 -2.10
CA SER A 21 -7.10 -0.46 -2.19
C SER A 21 -6.58 -1.19 -3.44
N GLU A 22 -6.54 -0.51 -4.59
CA GLU A 22 -6.02 -1.09 -5.83
C GLU A 22 -4.51 -1.32 -5.77
N ARG A 23 -3.76 -0.41 -5.12
CA ARG A 23 -2.33 -0.57 -4.90
C ARG A 23 -2.04 -1.75 -3.97
N LEU A 24 -2.77 -1.90 -2.87
CA LEU A 24 -2.63 -3.07 -1.97
C LEU A 24 -2.90 -4.39 -2.72
N LYS A 25 -3.98 -4.46 -3.51
CA LYS A 25 -4.27 -5.65 -4.36
C LYS A 25 -3.14 -5.99 -5.34
N LYS A 26 -2.41 -5.01 -5.86
CA LYS A 26 -1.26 -5.26 -6.74
C LYS A 26 -0.12 -5.95 -5.98
N TYR A 27 0.10 -5.61 -4.70
CA TYR A 27 1.05 -6.34 -3.85
C TYR A 27 0.57 -7.77 -3.59
N GLU A 28 -0.73 -7.95 -3.32
CA GLU A 28 -1.29 -9.29 -3.11
C GLU A 28 -1.08 -10.21 -4.32
N GLN A 29 -1.37 -9.69 -5.52
CA GLN A 29 -1.16 -10.43 -6.76
C GLN A 29 0.33 -10.68 -7.06
N ARG A 30 1.19 -9.71 -6.78
CA ARG A 30 2.63 -9.79 -7.08
C ARG A 30 3.36 -10.78 -6.19
N TYR A 31 2.97 -10.86 -4.92
CA TYR A 31 3.64 -11.67 -3.90
C TYR A 31 2.88 -12.94 -3.50
N GLY A 32 1.61 -13.06 -3.91
CA GLY A 32 0.77 -14.23 -3.62
C GLY A 32 0.25 -14.28 -2.18
N TYR A 33 0.39 -13.20 -1.42
CA TYR A 33 -0.09 -13.09 -0.04
C TYR A 33 -1.29 -12.16 0.01
N SER A 34 -2.27 -12.47 0.86
CA SER A 34 -3.30 -11.50 1.22
C SER A 34 -2.70 -10.34 2.05
N THR A 35 -3.37 -9.19 2.06
CA THR A 35 -3.00 -8.02 2.90
C THR A 35 -2.92 -8.40 4.37
N ILE A 36 -3.75 -9.33 4.83
CA ILE A 36 -3.74 -9.87 6.19
C ILE A 36 -2.45 -10.65 6.47
N GLU A 37 -1.98 -11.46 5.51
CA GLU A 37 -0.73 -12.21 5.64
C GLU A 37 0.48 -11.28 5.60
N PHE A 38 0.48 -10.27 4.73
CA PHE A 38 1.49 -9.22 4.76
C PHE A 38 1.54 -8.53 6.12
N TYR A 39 0.38 -8.17 6.68
CA TYR A 39 0.32 -7.55 8.00
C TYR A 39 0.87 -8.45 9.11
N ARG A 40 0.55 -9.74 9.09
CA ARG A 40 1.13 -10.70 10.05
C ARG A 40 2.66 -10.76 9.92
N LYS A 41 3.17 -10.85 8.70
CA LYS A 41 4.62 -10.88 8.43
C LYS A 41 5.30 -9.58 8.88
N PHE A 42 4.66 -8.44 8.65
CA PHE A 42 5.13 -7.15 9.13
C PHE A 42 5.27 -7.12 10.65
N GLN A 43 4.22 -7.56 11.37
CA GLN A 43 4.24 -7.59 12.83
C GLN A 43 5.28 -8.55 13.40
N ASN A 44 5.55 -9.65 12.69
CA ASN A 44 6.57 -10.62 13.07
C ASN A 44 8.00 -10.19 12.68
N GLY A 45 8.17 -9.06 11.97
CA GLY A 45 9.47 -8.65 11.43
C GLY A 45 10.00 -9.56 10.32
N GLU A 46 9.10 -10.31 9.66
CA GLU A 46 9.42 -11.24 8.56
C GLU A 46 9.41 -10.56 7.19
N LEU A 47 8.89 -9.34 7.08
CA LEU A 47 9.08 -8.53 5.89
C LEU A 47 10.48 -7.92 6.00
N GLY A 48 11.37 -8.34 5.09
CA GLY A 48 12.70 -7.79 4.98
C GLY A 48 12.69 -6.29 4.65
N ASP A 49 13.87 -5.74 4.42
CA ASP A 49 14.11 -4.33 4.12
C ASP A 49 13.93 -3.97 2.63
N ASP A 50 13.28 -4.82 1.84
CA ASP A 50 13.02 -4.57 0.43
C ASP A 50 12.18 -3.28 0.25
N ASP A 51 12.54 -2.46 -0.74
CA ASP A 51 11.85 -1.21 -1.07
C ASP A 51 10.33 -1.40 -1.27
N ASP A 52 9.94 -2.55 -1.84
CA ASP A 52 8.54 -2.92 -2.02
C ASP A 52 7.80 -3.15 -0.68
N MET A 53 8.48 -3.73 0.32
CA MET A 53 7.91 -3.98 1.65
C MET A 53 7.76 -2.67 2.43
N MET A 54 8.75 -1.79 2.32
CA MET A 54 8.71 -0.44 2.89
C MET A 54 7.57 0.38 2.29
N LEU A 55 7.37 0.31 0.98
CA LEU A 55 6.28 0.99 0.30
C LEU A 55 4.90 0.40 0.66
N TRP A 56 4.79 -0.93 0.75
CA TRP A 56 3.56 -1.59 1.21
C TRP A 56 3.19 -1.16 2.65
N ALA A 57 4.16 -1.14 3.57
CA ALA A 57 3.93 -0.75 4.96
C ALA A 57 3.46 0.72 5.07
N GLY A 58 4.04 1.62 4.26
CA GLY A 58 3.61 3.01 4.19
C GLY A 58 2.17 3.17 3.68
N LEU A 59 1.79 2.43 2.63
CA LEU A 59 0.42 2.42 2.10
C LEU A 59 -0.58 1.88 3.12
N TYR A 60 -0.23 0.79 3.82
CA TYR A 60 -1.08 0.21 4.85
C TYR A 60 -1.26 1.16 6.05
N HIS A 61 -0.22 1.87 6.46
CA HIS A 61 -0.33 2.88 7.51
C HIS A 61 -1.26 4.04 7.12
N LEU A 62 -1.22 4.46 5.86
CA LEU A 62 -2.09 5.49 5.31
C LEU A 62 -3.58 5.03 5.29
N ASP A 63 -3.84 3.76 5.00
CA ASP A 63 -5.18 3.17 5.08
C ASP A 63 -5.75 3.24 6.50
N LEU A 64 -4.96 2.79 7.48
CA LEU A 64 -5.34 2.78 8.90
C LEU A 64 -5.63 4.19 9.43
N THR A 65 -4.81 5.18 9.07
CA THR A 65 -5.03 6.57 9.49
C THR A 65 -6.23 7.20 8.80
N SER A 66 -6.50 6.85 7.54
CA SER A 66 -7.71 7.30 6.83
C SER A 66 -8.97 6.77 7.51
N LEU A 67 -8.98 5.49 7.91
CA LEU A 67 -10.10 4.87 8.64
C LEU A 67 -10.24 5.42 10.07
N SER A 68 -9.13 5.68 10.78
CA SER A 68 -9.16 6.19 12.15
C SER A 68 -9.70 7.62 12.26
N ASN A 69 -9.54 8.45 11.24
CA ASN A 69 -10.06 9.83 11.24
C ASN A 69 -11.57 9.90 11.00
N ILE A 70 -12.17 8.86 10.39
CA ILE A 70 -13.61 8.79 10.14
C ILE A 70 -14.38 8.37 11.41
N SER A 71 -13.73 7.63 12.32
CA SER A 71 -14.34 7.15 13.57
C SER A 71 -14.37 8.18 14.72
N LYS A 72 -13.77 9.37 14.55
CA LYS A 72 -13.70 10.41 15.60
C LYS A 72 -14.55 11.66 15.32
N SER A 73 -15.44 11.64 14.31
CA SER A 73 -16.39 12.73 14.04
C SER A 73 -17.79 12.41 14.53
#